data_AF-A0A6L3SZ20-F1
#
_entry.id   AF-A0A6L3SZ20-F1
#
_cell.length_a   1.000
_cell.length_b   1.000
_cell.length_c   1.000
_cell.angle_alpha   90.00
_cell.angle_beta   90.00
_cell.angle_gamma   90.00
#
_symmetry.space_group_name_H-M   'P 1'
#
loop_
_entity.id
_entity.type
_entity.pdbx_description
1 polymer ?
#
loop_
_entity_poly.entity_id
_entity_poly.type
_entity_poly.pdbx_seq_one_letter_code
_entity_poly.pdbx_strand_id
1 'polypeptide(L)'
;MGRLFEERERAAELMFARDEEARFIARCRRMRKLAAFVAEKLGVDGQTAEAYAVELIGALVQGMKDDALLERVQADLAANGVDESLATLRTELDRATAQAMLDAGTLAGQGRRSAASGFEAR
;
A
#
# COMPACT_ATOMS: atom_id res chain seq x y z
N MET A 1 -3.84 9.14 42.16
CA MET A 1 -2.81 8.58 41.27
C MET A 1 -3.45 7.54 40.36
N GLY A 2 -4.18 7.96 39.32
CA GLY A 2 -4.87 7.05 38.38
C GLY A 2 -4.92 7.67 36.97
N ARG A 3 -5.18 8.98 36.92
CA ARG A 3 -5.20 9.80 35.70
C ARG A 3 -3.96 9.67 34.80
N LEU A 4 -2.74 9.57 35.35
CA LEU A 4 -1.49 9.47 34.57
C LEU A 4 -1.34 8.11 33.84
N PHE A 5 -1.78 7.01 34.47
CA PHE A 5 -1.71 5.69 33.85
C PHE A 5 -2.74 5.56 32.71
N GLU A 6 -3.96 6.05 32.94
CA GLU A 6 -5.02 6.12 31.92
C GLU A 6 -4.62 6.99 30.72
N GLU A 7 -3.95 8.12 30.94
CA GLU A 7 -3.45 8.98 29.86
C GLU A 7 -2.38 8.28 29.01
N ARG A 8 -1.49 7.50 29.63
CA ARG A 8 -0.48 6.72 28.91
C ARG A 8 -1.07 5.56 28.14
N GLU A 9 -2.07 4.90 28.71
CA GLU A 9 -2.81 3.80 28.06
C GLU A 9 -3.52 4.29 26.80
N ARG A 10 -4.30 5.37 26.90
CA ARG A 10 -4.95 5.99 25.73
C ARG A 10 -3.96 6.46 24.67
N ALA A 11 -2.82 7.01 25.10
CA ALA A 11 -1.77 7.41 24.17
C ALA A 11 -1.18 6.19 23.42
N ALA A 12 -0.98 5.06 24.11
CA ALA A 12 -0.48 3.84 23.50
C ALA A 12 -1.48 3.24 22.50
N GLU A 13 -2.77 3.18 22.85
CA GLU A 13 -3.84 2.71 21.96
C GLU A 13 -3.94 3.57 20.70
N LEU A 14 -3.89 4.91 20.85
CA LEU A 14 -3.93 5.83 19.72
C LEU A 14 -2.72 5.65 18.79
N MET A 15 -1.52 5.47 19.35
CA MET A 15 -0.32 5.22 18.53
C MET A 15 -0.43 3.88 17.80
N PHE A 16 -0.89 2.83 18.49
CA PHE A 16 -1.10 1.53 17.87
C PHE A 16 -2.11 1.59 16.71
N ALA A 17 -3.24 2.25 16.90
CA ALA A 17 -4.26 2.40 15.86
C ALA A 17 -3.70 3.15 14.62
N ARG A 18 -2.92 4.22 14.83
CA ARG A 18 -2.30 4.98 13.75
C ARG A 18 -1.21 4.19 13.03
N ASP A 19 -0.43 3.39 13.75
CA ASP A 19 0.59 2.53 13.16
C ASP A 19 -0.04 1.43 12.31
N GLU A 20 -1.12 0.80 12.79
CA GLU A 20 -1.86 -0.19 12.02
C GLU A 20 -2.53 0.41 10.78
N GLU A 21 -3.12 1.60 10.89
CA GLU A 21 -3.66 2.35 9.74
C GLU A 21 -2.56 2.64 8.72
N ALA A 22 -1.40 3.13 9.16
CA ALA A 22 -0.27 3.43 8.28
C ALA A 22 0.26 2.16 7.57
N ARG A 23 0.36 1.04 8.30
CA ARG A 23 0.73 -0.27 7.75
C ARG A 23 -0.29 -0.72 6.70
N PHE A 24 -1.58 -0.61 7.00
CA PHE A 24 -2.64 -1.00 6.08
C PHE A 24 -2.60 -0.16 4.79
N ILE A 25 -2.46 1.16 4.90
CA ILE A 25 -2.33 2.07 3.76
C ILE A 25 -1.10 1.70 2.91
N ALA A 26 0.04 1.39 3.54
CA ALA A 26 1.22 0.93 2.84
C ALA A 26 0.97 -0.39 2.06
N ARG A 27 0.26 -1.34 2.67
CA ARG A 27 -0.14 -2.59 2.01
C ARG A 27 -1.05 -2.33 0.81
N CYS A 28 -2.02 -1.43 0.90
CA CYS A 28 -2.86 -1.04 -0.24
C CYS A 28 -2.06 -0.38 -1.36
N ARG A 29 -1.07 0.47 -1.04
CA ARG A 29 -0.23 1.14 -2.05
C ARG A 29 0.61 0.15 -2.85
N ARG A 30 1.24 -0.83 -2.20
CA ARG A 30 2.00 -1.86 -2.92
C ARG A 30 1.10 -2.77 -3.77
N MET A 31 -0.16 -3.02 -3.35
CA MET A 31 -1.14 -3.75 -4.19
C MET A 31 -1.46 -3.00 -5.48
N ARG A 32 -1.64 -1.67 -5.44
CA ARG A 32 -1.81 -0.85 -6.66
C ARG A 32 -0.62 -0.94 -7.60
N LYS A 33 0.60 -0.87 -7.07
CA LYS A 33 1.83 -1.00 -7.87
C LYS A 33 1.97 -2.40 -8.49
N LEU A 34 1.62 -3.45 -7.77
CA LEU A 34 1.57 -4.81 -8.31
C LEU A 34 0.54 -4.95 -9.43
N ALA A 35 -0.65 -4.38 -9.26
CA ALA A 35 -1.68 -4.37 -10.30
C ALA A 35 -1.22 -3.62 -11.57
N ALA A 36 -0.50 -2.51 -11.42
CA ALA A 36 0.10 -1.82 -12.56
C ALA A 36 1.13 -2.68 -13.30
N PHE A 37 1.99 -3.40 -12.56
CA PHE A 37 2.93 -4.36 -13.16
C PHE A 37 2.21 -5.48 -13.92
N VAL A 38 1.14 -6.04 -13.34
CA VAL A 38 0.30 -7.06 -14.00
C VAL A 38 -0.34 -6.49 -15.27
N ALA A 39 -0.84 -5.26 -15.22
CA ALA A 39 -1.43 -4.61 -16.38
C ALA A 39 -0.44 -4.40 -17.52
N GLU A 40 0.81 -4.02 -17.20
CA GLU A 40 1.90 -3.92 -18.20
C GLU A 40 2.17 -5.27 -18.86
N LYS A 41 2.15 -6.38 -18.10
CA LYS A 41 2.34 -7.74 -18.63
C LYS A 41 1.19 -8.18 -19.55
N LEU A 42 -0.03 -7.79 -19.21
CA LEU A 42 -1.23 -8.11 -19.99
C LEU A 42 -1.48 -7.16 -21.16
N GLY A 43 -0.78 -6.02 -21.21
CA GLY A 43 -1.00 -4.99 -22.23
C GLY A 43 -2.36 -4.29 -22.08
N VAL A 44 -2.91 -4.22 -20.87
CA VAL A 44 -4.18 -3.53 -20.57
C VAL A 44 -3.95 -2.10 -20.10
N ASP A 45 -5.00 -1.29 -20.16
CA ASP A 45 -4.93 0.13 -19.83
C ASP A 45 -4.94 0.40 -18.32
N GLY A 46 -4.64 1.65 -17.96
CA GLY A 46 -4.57 2.08 -16.56
C GLY A 46 -5.90 1.99 -15.81
N GLN A 47 -7.04 2.07 -16.52
CA GLN A 47 -8.35 1.91 -15.88
C GLN A 47 -8.59 0.45 -15.46
N THR A 48 -8.25 -0.50 -16.33
CA THR A 48 -8.28 -1.93 -15.99
C THR A 48 -7.31 -2.26 -14.85
N ALA A 49 -6.14 -1.63 -14.85
CA ALA A 49 -5.16 -1.77 -13.77
C ALA A 49 -5.71 -1.31 -12.40
N GLU A 50 -6.36 -0.14 -12.34
CA GLU A 50 -6.93 0.37 -11.08
C GLU A 50 -8.11 -0.49 -10.62
N ALA A 51 -8.96 -0.98 -11.54
CA ALA A 51 -10.03 -1.91 -11.19
C ALA A 51 -9.48 -3.19 -10.56
N TYR A 52 -8.44 -3.78 -11.16
CA TYR A 52 -7.78 -4.95 -10.60
C TYR A 52 -7.13 -4.67 -9.24
N ALA A 53 -6.53 -3.49 -9.07
CA ALA A 53 -5.99 -3.07 -7.78
C ALA A 53 -7.06 -2.98 -6.68
N VAL A 54 -8.25 -2.46 -7.02
CA VAL A 54 -9.38 -2.39 -6.09
C VAL A 54 -9.82 -3.79 -5.66
N GLU A 55 -9.82 -4.77 -6.57
CA GLU A 55 -10.13 -6.16 -6.22
C GLU A 55 -9.08 -6.77 -5.27
N LEU A 56 -7.79 -6.56 -5.53
CA LEU A 56 -6.72 -7.02 -4.65
C LEU A 56 -6.80 -6.36 -3.27
N ILE A 57 -7.13 -5.07 -3.20
CA ILE A 57 -7.37 -4.36 -1.95
C ILE A 57 -8.62 -4.90 -1.25
N GLY A 58 -9.68 -5.23 -1.97
CA GLY A 58 -10.87 -5.86 -1.40
C GLY A 58 -10.56 -7.20 -0.74
N ALA A 59 -9.76 -8.04 -1.41
CA ALA A 59 -9.28 -9.30 -0.86
C ALA A 59 -8.37 -9.10 0.37
N LEU A 60 -7.51 -8.08 0.34
CA LEU A 60 -6.70 -7.67 1.49
C LEU A 60 -7.57 -7.26 2.69
N VAL A 61 -8.65 -6.50 2.48
CA VAL A 61 -9.62 -6.10 3.52
C VAL A 61 -10.32 -7.32 4.11
N GLN A 62 -10.60 -8.34 3.31
CA GLN A 62 -11.15 -9.63 3.76
C GLN A 62 -10.14 -10.50 4.53
N GLY A 63 -8.90 -10.02 4.71
CA GLY A 63 -7.87 -10.71 5.48
C GLY A 63 -7.01 -11.68 4.68
N MET A 64 -7.07 -11.66 3.34
CA MET A 64 -6.13 -12.43 2.53
C MET A 64 -4.69 -12.00 2.81
N LYS A 65 -3.82 -13.00 2.98
CA LYS A 65 -2.39 -12.81 3.14
C LYS A 65 -1.73 -12.57 1.79
N ASP A 66 -0.55 -11.96 1.83
CA ASP A 66 0.18 -11.58 0.62
C ASP A 66 0.49 -12.79 -0.28
N ASP A 67 0.92 -13.91 0.30
CA ASP A 67 1.19 -15.13 -0.48
C ASP A 67 -0.04 -15.63 -1.25
N ALA A 68 -1.22 -15.63 -0.59
CA ALA A 68 -2.46 -16.04 -1.24
C ALA A 68 -2.91 -15.05 -2.34
N LEU A 69 -2.60 -13.76 -2.16
CA LEU A 69 -2.83 -12.75 -3.21
C LEU A 69 -1.88 -12.96 -4.40
N LEU A 70 -0.62 -13.30 -4.16
CA LEU A 70 0.35 -13.56 -5.22
C LEU A 70 0.02 -14.83 -6.00
N GLU A 71 -0.45 -15.88 -5.32
CA GLU A 71 -0.96 -17.10 -5.97
C GLU A 71 -2.18 -16.80 -6.85
N ARG A 72 -3.11 -15.95 -6.37
CA ARG A 72 -4.23 -15.47 -7.19
C ARG A 72 -3.74 -14.70 -8.43
N VAL A 73 -2.83 -13.75 -8.24
CA VAL A 73 -2.28 -12.95 -9.34
C VAL A 73 -1.58 -13.83 -10.37
N GLN A 74 -0.82 -14.83 -9.92
CA GLN A 74 -0.19 -15.79 -10.82
C GLN A 74 -1.23 -16.57 -11.62
N ALA A 75 -2.29 -17.06 -10.97
CA ALA A 75 -3.36 -17.78 -11.66
C ALA A 75 -4.10 -16.90 -12.68
N ASP A 76 -4.35 -15.63 -12.35
CA ASP A 76 -4.97 -14.65 -13.24
C ASP A 76 -4.09 -14.38 -14.47
N LEU A 77 -2.77 -14.22 -14.29
CA LEU A 77 -1.81 -14.07 -15.39
C LEU A 77 -1.78 -15.31 -16.29
N ALA A 78 -1.71 -16.50 -15.68
CA ALA A 78 -1.68 -17.77 -16.42
C ALA A 78 -2.97 -17.99 -17.22
N ALA A 79 -4.13 -17.63 -16.67
CA ALA A 79 -5.41 -17.69 -17.36
C ALA A 79 -5.47 -16.77 -18.59
N ASN A 80 -4.65 -15.72 -18.62
CA ASN A 80 -4.50 -14.80 -19.74
C ASN A 80 -3.27 -15.11 -20.63
N GLY A 81 -2.65 -16.29 -20.46
CA GLY A 81 -1.53 -16.74 -21.29
C GLY A 81 -0.17 -16.12 -20.95
N VAL A 82 -0.06 -15.45 -19.80
CA VAL A 82 1.21 -14.93 -19.28
C VAL A 82 1.74 -15.86 -18.20
N ASP A 83 2.87 -16.51 -18.48
CA ASP A 83 3.58 -17.28 -17.48
C ASP A 83 4.52 -16.38 -16.69
N GLU A 84 4.22 -16.18 -15.41
CA GLU A 84 5.11 -15.51 -14.47
C GLU A 84 5.29 -16.29 -13.19
N SER A 85 6.51 -16.25 -12.65
CA SER A 85 6.86 -17.01 -11.47
C SER A 85 6.43 -16.29 -10.19
N LEU A 86 6.02 -17.05 -9.16
CA LEU A 86 5.80 -16.49 -7.80
C LEU A 86 7.04 -15.77 -7.27
N ALA A 87 8.24 -16.19 -7.63
CA ALA A 87 9.48 -15.52 -7.23
C ALA A 87 9.60 -14.12 -7.85
N THR A 88 9.23 -13.97 -9.12
CA THR A 88 9.14 -12.67 -9.79
C THR A 88 8.12 -11.78 -9.08
N LEU A 89 6.91 -12.30 -8.84
CA LEU A 89 5.82 -11.54 -8.22
C LEU A 89 6.15 -11.10 -6.79
N ARG A 90 6.86 -11.94 -6.01
CA ARG A 90 7.39 -11.57 -4.69
C ARG A 90 8.41 -10.45 -4.78
N THR A 91 9.35 -10.55 -5.71
CA THR A 91 10.37 -9.51 -5.95
C THR A 91 9.72 -8.17 -6.33
N GLU A 92 8.68 -8.21 -7.17
CA GLU A 92 7.91 -7.03 -7.53
C GLU A 92 7.12 -6.44 -6.37
N LEU A 93 6.55 -7.29 -5.51
CA LEU A 93 5.88 -6.82 -4.29
C LEU A 93 6.85 -6.15 -3.31
N ASP A 94 8.07 -6.68 -3.16
CA ASP A 94 9.12 -6.08 -2.34
C ASP A 94 9.58 -4.73 -2.92
N ARG A 95 9.77 -4.66 -4.24
CA ARG A 95 10.06 -3.40 -4.95
C ARG A 95 8.94 -2.38 -4.74
N ALA A 96 7.69 -2.79 -4.88
CA ALA A 96 6.52 -1.96 -4.66
C ALA A 96 6.44 -1.47 -3.21
N THR A 97 6.83 -2.30 -2.24
CA THR A 97 6.91 -1.94 -0.82
C THR A 97 7.96 -0.85 -0.58
N ALA A 98 9.17 -1.03 -1.11
CA ALA A 98 10.24 -0.03 -1.02
C ALA A 98 9.81 1.33 -1.61
N GLN A 99 9.18 1.30 -2.79
CA GLN A 99 8.66 2.52 -3.41
C GLN A 99 7.55 3.19 -2.59
N ALA A 100 6.61 2.41 -2.04
CA ALA A 100 5.52 2.95 -1.23
C ALA A 100 6.04 3.66 0.05
N MET A 101 7.16 3.19 0.61
CA MET A 101 7.84 3.84 1.74
C MET A 101 8.50 5.17 1.34
N LEU A 102 9.15 5.20 0.17
CA LEU A 102 9.75 6.44 -0.36
C LEU A 102 8.69 7.50 -0.67
N ASP A 103 7.59 7.09 -1.30
CA ASP A 103 6.45 7.97 -1.65
C ASP A 103 5.77 8.54 -0.39
N ALA A 104 5.74 7.78 0.71
CA ALA A 104 5.27 8.27 2.00
C ALA A 104 6.20 9.34 2.61
N GLY A 105 7.52 9.14 2.49
CA GLY A 105 8.54 10.08 2.97
C GLY A 105 8.55 11.40 2.20
N THR A 106 8.34 11.37 0.88
CA THR A 106 8.29 12.58 0.04
C THR A 106 7.06 13.43 0.33
N LEU A 107 5.88 12.82 0.54
CA LEU A 107 4.66 13.52 0.96
C LEU A 107 4.81 14.18 2.35
N ALA A 108 5.45 13.50 3.31
CA ALA A 108 5.75 14.08 4.62
C ALA A 108 6.72 15.28 4.53
N GLY A 109 7.63 15.28 3.54
CA GLY A 109 8.49 16.42 3.22
C GLY A 109 7.75 17.58 2.54
N GLN A 110 6.74 17.30 1.71
CA GLN A 110 5.94 18.32 1.02
C GLN A 110 4.94 19.02 1.95
N GLY A 111 4.29 18.28 2.87
CA GLY A 111 3.39 18.87 3.87
C GLY A 111 4.08 19.88 4.80
N ARG A 112 5.35 19.64 5.16
CA ARG A 112 6.16 20.60 5.94
C ARG A 112 6.60 21.84 5.15
N ARG A 113 6.79 21.72 3.83
CA ARG A 113 7.13 22.87 2.97
C ARG A 113 5.93 23.77 2.69
N SER A 114 4.74 23.19 2.53
CA SER A 114 3.52 23.98 2.29
C SER A 114 3.07 24.79 3.51
N ALA A 115 3.40 24.36 4.73
CA ALA A 115 3.11 25.12 5.95
C ALA A 115 4.05 26.32 6.15
N ALA A 116 5.23 26.33 5.50
CA ALA A 116 6.22 27.39 5.63
C ALA A 116 6.00 28.56 4.64
N SER A 117 5.20 28.38 3.57
CA SER A 117 4.96 29.42 2.57
C SER A 117 3.75 30.33 2.86
N GLY A 118 3.09 30.15 4.01
CA GLY A 118 1.87 30.89 4.38
C GLY A 118 2.07 32.13 5.27
N PHE A 119 3.32 32.51 5.60
CA PHE A 119 3.61 33.56 6.59
C PHE A 119 4.48 34.73 6.05
N GLU A 120 4.50 34.97 4.75
CA GLU A 120 5.14 36.17 4.18
C GLU A 120 4.19 36.90 3.22
N ALA A 121 3.20 37.57 3.79
CA ALA A 121 2.49 38.68 3.14
C ALA A 121 1.69 39.47 4.17
N ARG A 122 2.36 40.37 4.90
CA ARG A 122 1.70 41.56 5.46
C ARG A 122 2.68 42.71 5.62
#